data_AF-A0A0D5MAF8-F1
#
_entry.id   AF-A0A0D5MAF8-F1
#
_cell.length_a   1.000
_cell.length_b   1.000
_cell.length_c   1.000
_cell.angle_alpha   90.00
_cell.angle_beta   90.00
_cell.angle_gamma   90.00
#
_symmetry.space_group_name_H-M   'P 1'
#
loop_
_entity.id
_entity.type
_entity.pdbx_description
1 polymer ?
#
loop_
_entity_poly.entity_id
_entity_poly.type
_entity_poly.pdbx_seq_one_letter_code
_entity_poly.pdbx_strand_id
1 'polypeptide(L)'
;MRPSLKASFKRRQATMDACWERHSGNPIGVQLKTTTDLYAVILPDATEPGHYRAQFFDEKGFSGHSTYATPEQVLKDLISTGYVLTAKNALETLSTQESWRLGVQAQEYRDLFHYGKLTFSEMLTAIDALYSTAQQAA
;
A
#
# COMPACT_ATOMS: atom_id res chain seq x y z
N MET A 1 -5.45 24.67 9.88
CA MET A 1 -6.84 25.02 9.51
C MET A 1 -7.43 23.83 8.74
N ARG A 2 -8.46 23.15 9.26
CA ARG A 2 -9.06 21.98 8.56
C ARG A 2 -9.97 22.46 7.41
N PRO A 3 -9.86 21.91 6.19
CA PRO A 3 -10.75 22.29 5.09
C PRO A 3 -12.21 21.98 5.40
N SER A 4 -13.14 22.74 4.80
CA SER A 4 -14.57 22.45 4.91
C SER A 4 -14.93 21.11 4.24
N LEU A 5 -16.01 20.46 4.68
CA LEU A 5 -16.49 19.21 4.08
C LEU A 5 -16.74 19.34 2.57
N LYS A 6 -17.31 20.47 2.13
CA LYS A 6 -17.59 20.74 0.70
C LYS A 6 -16.30 20.82 -0.13
N ALA A 7 -15.27 21.48 0.39
CA ALA A 7 -13.97 21.57 -0.29
C ALA A 7 -13.29 20.20 -0.39
N SER A 8 -13.41 19.37 0.66
CA SER A 8 -12.86 18.01 0.70
C SER A 8 -13.55 17.09 -0.32
N PHE A 9 -14.88 17.18 -0.45
CA PHE A 9 -15.65 16.41 -1.42
C PHE A 9 -15.30 16.79 -2.87
N LYS A 10 -15.22 18.10 -3.17
CA LYS A 10 -14.83 18.60 -4.50
C LYS A 10 -13.44 18.13 -4.90
N ARG A 11 -12.49 18.07 -3.95
CA ARG A 11 -11.13 17.57 -4.21
C ARG A 11 -11.10 16.09 -4.54
N ARG A 12 -11.87 15.28 -3.81
CA ARG A 12 -11.98 13.83 -4.05
C ARG A 12 -12.55 13.51 -5.42
N GLN A 13 -13.63 14.20 -5.82
CA GLN A 13 -14.22 14.01 -7.14
C GLN A 13 -13.24 14.43 -8.25
N ALA A 14 -12.54 15.56 -8.10
CA ALA A 14 -11.53 15.98 -9.06
C ALA A 14 -10.38 14.98 -9.20
N THR A 15 -9.91 14.37 -8.10
CA THR A 15 -8.91 13.29 -8.15
C THR A 15 -9.44 12.06 -8.88
N MET A 16 -10.71 11.69 -8.62
CA MET A 16 -11.37 10.56 -9.29
C MET A 16 -11.40 10.79 -10.81
N ASP A 17 -11.96 11.91 -11.24
CA ASP A 17 -12.14 12.25 -12.65
C ASP A 17 -10.79 12.30 -13.37
N ALA A 18 -9.78 12.94 -12.75
CA ALA A 18 -8.44 13.04 -13.30
C ALA A 18 -7.75 11.66 -13.43
N CYS A 19 -7.92 10.76 -12.46
CA CYS A 19 -7.39 9.41 -12.55
C CYS A 19 -8.12 8.59 -13.62
N TRP A 20 -9.44 8.71 -13.69
CA TRP A 20 -10.25 7.99 -14.66
C TRP A 20 -9.92 8.40 -16.10
N GLU A 21 -9.83 9.71 -16.37
CA GLU A 21 -9.52 10.26 -17.68
C GLU A 21 -8.08 9.92 -18.11
N ARG A 22 -7.10 10.13 -17.24
CA ARG A 22 -5.68 9.87 -17.53
C ARG A 22 -5.43 8.39 -17.89
N HIS A 23 -6.24 7.49 -17.36
CA HIS A 23 -6.10 6.05 -17.59
C HIS A 23 -7.17 5.49 -18.53
N SER A 24 -7.83 6.35 -19.32
CA SER A 24 -8.83 5.95 -20.34
C SER A 24 -9.93 5.02 -19.79
N GLY A 25 -10.36 5.26 -18.55
CA GLY A 25 -11.37 4.46 -17.86
C GLY A 25 -10.89 3.14 -17.27
N ASN A 26 -9.58 2.87 -17.25
CA ASN A 26 -9.01 1.68 -16.64
C ASN A 26 -7.97 2.03 -15.56
N PRO A 27 -8.34 2.06 -14.27
CA PRO A 27 -7.44 2.50 -13.23
C PRO A 27 -6.43 1.43 -12.78
N ILE A 28 -6.27 0.31 -13.49
CA ILE A 28 -5.23 -0.68 -13.20
C ILE A 28 -3.84 -0.05 -13.33
N GLY A 29 -2.97 -0.32 -12.35
CA GLY A 29 -1.63 0.25 -12.25
C GLY A 29 -1.59 1.66 -11.67
N VAL A 30 -2.75 2.29 -11.39
CA VAL A 30 -2.80 3.57 -10.68
C VAL A 30 -2.22 3.39 -9.28
N GLN A 31 -1.28 4.26 -8.95
CA GLN A 31 -0.68 4.35 -7.63
C GLN A 31 -1.10 5.66 -6.97
N LEU A 32 -1.66 5.56 -5.77
CA LEU A 32 -2.12 6.68 -4.96
C LEU A 32 -1.44 6.68 -3.60
N LYS A 33 -1.39 7.85 -2.95
CA LYS A 33 -0.92 7.99 -1.58
C LYS A 33 -1.75 8.94 -0.76
N THR A 34 -1.68 8.74 0.55
CA THR A 34 -2.19 9.69 1.55
C THR A 34 -1.21 10.85 1.74
N THR A 35 -1.59 11.84 2.56
CA THR A 35 -0.69 12.94 2.94
C THR A 35 0.40 12.53 3.93
N THR A 36 0.34 11.30 4.46
CA THR A 36 1.31 10.73 5.40
C THR A 36 2.12 9.61 4.76
N ASP A 37 2.20 9.60 3.43
CA ASP A 37 2.98 8.62 2.65
C ASP A 37 2.63 7.15 2.95
N LEU A 38 1.34 6.87 3.11
CA LEU A 38 0.80 5.52 2.93
C LEU A 38 0.39 5.38 1.46
N TYR A 39 0.75 4.27 0.83
CA TYR A 39 0.56 4.06 -0.60
C TYR A 39 -0.40 2.92 -0.90
N ALA A 40 -1.02 2.97 -2.07
CA ALA A 40 -1.86 1.92 -2.61
C ALA A 40 -1.67 1.81 -4.13
N VAL A 41 -1.68 0.60 -4.65
CA VAL A 41 -1.71 0.32 -6.10
C VAL A 41 -2.92 -0.54 -6.44
N ILE A 42 -3.59 -0.21 -7.56
CA ILE A 42 -4.73 -0.96 -8.07
C ILE A 42 -4.24 -2.05 -9.01
N LEU A 43 -4.57 -3.31 -8.74
CA LEU A 43 -4.13 -4.48 -9.50
C LEU A 43 -5.29 -5.46 -9.73
N PRO A 44 -5.22 -6.35 -10.74
CA PRO A 44 -6.01 -7.57 -10.73
C PRO A 44 -5.73 -8.36 -9.44
N ASP A 45 -6.76 -8.99 -8.89
CA ASP A 45 -6.59 -9.85 -7.73
C ASP A 45 -5.95 -11.18 -8.14
N ALA A 46 -4.85 -11.54 -7.47
CA ALA A 46 -4.10 -12.76 -7.75
C ALA A 46 -4.73 -14.01 -7.10
N THR A 47 -5.56 -13.81 -6.07
CA THR A 47 -6.21 -14.87 -5.29
C THR A 47 -7.64 -15.13 -5.75
N GLU A 48 -8.33 -14.10 -6.26
CA GLU A 48 -9.70 -14.17 -6.75
C GLU A 48 -9.79 -13.75 -8.22
N PRO A 49 -9.65 -14.68 -9.18
CA PRO A 49 -9.72 -14.36 -10.61
C PRO A 49 -10.98 -13.58 -10.98
N GLY A 50 -10.81 -12.51 -11.76
CA GLY A 50 -11.89 -11.61 -12.17
C GLY A 50 -12.19 -10.47 -11.18
N HIS A 51 -11.58 -10.49 -9.99
CA HIS A 51 -11.63 -9.40 -9.03
C HIS A 51 -10.39 -8.50 -9.13
N TYR A 52 -10.43 -7.40 -8.38
CA TYR A 52 -9.40 -6.37 -8.33
C TYR A 52 -9.05 -6.07 -6.90
N ARG A 53 -7.81 -5.66 -6.64
CA ARG A 53 -7.35 -5.33 -5.30
C ARG A 53 -6.75 -3.94 -5.20
N ALA A 54 -6.97 -3.31 -4.05
CA ALA A 54 -6.08 -2.30 -3.53
C ALA A 54 -4.95 -3.02 -2.79
N GLN A 55 -3.72 -2.95 -3.28
CA GLN A 55 -2.54 -3.44 -2.58
C GLN A 55 -1.90 -2.26 -1.83
N PHE A 56 -1.88 -2.34 -0.50
CA PHE A 56 -1.32 -1.30 0.37
C PHE A 56 0.16 -1.55 0.66
N PHE A 57 0.93 -0.46 0.74
CA PHE A 57 2.36 -0.48 1.03
C PHE A 57 2.88 0.84 1.61
N ASP A 58 4.07 0.78 2.19
CA ASP A 58 4.86 1.93 2.64
C ASP A 58 6.37 1.67 2.42
N GLU A 59 7.25 2.50 2.98
CA GLU A 59 8.71 2.37 2.84
C GLU A 59 9.29 1.03 3.35
N LYS A 60 8.52 0.26 4.13
CA LYS A 60 8.89 -1.03 4.72
C LYS A 60 8.21 -2.20 4.02
N GLY A 61 7.50 -1.98 2.91
CA GLY A 61 6.93 -3.05 2.10
C GLY A 61 5.42 -3.11 2.14
N PHE A 62 4.88 -4.28 1.77
CA PHE A 62 3.44 -4.50 1.73
C PHE A 62 2.84 -4.63 3.13
N SER A 63 1.71 -3.96 3.35
CA SER A 63 1.04 -3.91 4.66
C SER A 63 -0.35 -4.56 4.68
N GLY A 64 -0.94 -4.82 3.51
CA GLY A 64 -2.24 -5.48 3.39
C GLY A 64 -2.86 -5.29 2.02
N HIS A 65 -4.05 -5.86 1.82
CA HIS A 65 -4.84 -5.62 0.62
C HIS A 65 -6.34 -5.69 0.92
N SER A 66 -7.14 -5.18 -0.01
CA SER A 66 -8.60 -5.32 -0.05
C SER A 66 -9.04 -5.71 -1.45
N THR A 67 -10.02 -6.61 -1.56
CA THR A 67 -10.52 -7.17 -2.83
C THR A 67 -11.90 -6.60 -3.18
N TYR A 68 -12.14 -6.35 -4.47
CA TYR A 68 -13.32 -5.66 -5.00
C TYR A 68 -13.74 -6.28 -6.34
N ALA A 69 -15.03 -6.18 -6.67
CA ALA A 69 -15.59 -6.75 -7.90
C ALA A 69 -15.22 -5.96 -9.17
N THR A 70 -14.90 -4.67 -9.03
CA THR A 70 -14.60 -3.78 -10.18
C THR A 70 -13.44 -2.84 -9.87
N PRO A 71 -12.67 -2.41 -10.88
CA PRO A 71 -11.53 -1.51 -10.66
C PRO A 71 -11.98 -0.09 -10.25
N GLU A 72 -13.19 0.33 -10.66
CA GLU A 72 -13.81 1.59 -10.22
C GLU A 72 -14.11 1.60 -8.72
N GLN A 73 -14.59 0.48 -8.16
CA GLN A 73 -14.82 0.35 -6.72
C GLN A 73 -13.51 0.51 -5.94
N VAL A 74 -12.40 -0.06 -6.43
CA VAL A 74 -11.08 0.12 -5.79
C VAL A 74 -10.71 1.61 -5.74
N LEU A 75 -10.79 2.30 -6.89
CA LEU A 75 -10.43 3.71 -6.97
C LEU A 75 -11.32 4.59 -6.08
N LYS A 76 -12.62 4.32 -6.05
CA LYS A 76 -13.59 5.00 -5.20
C LYS A 76 -13.28 4.83 -3.73
N ASP A 77 -13.00 3.61 -3.32
CA ASP A 77 -12.72 3.32 -1.93
C ASP A 77 -11.42 3.98 -1.47
N LEU A 78 -10.34 3.89 -2.26
CA LEU A 78 -9.06 4.56 -2.00
C LEU A 78 -9.21 6.07 -1.83
N ILE A 79 -9.91 6.74 -2.76
CA ILE A 79 -10.12 8.19 -2.67
C ILE A 79 -10.97 8.55 -1.45
N SER A 80 -11.96 7.73 -1.11
CA SER A 80 -12.83 7.97 0.04
C SER A 80 -12.10 7.83 1.39
N THR A 81 -11.11 6.93 1.44
CA THR A 81 -10.29 6.60 2.62
C THR A 81 -9.04 7.47 2.77
N GLY A 82 -8.74 8.33 1.78
CA GLY A 82 -7.73 9.39 1.91
C GLY A 82 -6.52 9.26 0.98
N TYR A 83 -6.50 8.27 0.10
CA TYR A 83 -5.50 8.14 -0.96
C TYR A 83 -5.85 9.08 -2.12
N VAL A 84 -5.51 10.36 -1.95
CA VAL A 84 -5.97 11.44 -2.85
C VAL A 84 -4.86 12.06 -3.71
N LEU A 85 -3.61 11.63 -3.52
CA LEU A 85 -2.44 12.13 -4.25
C LEU A 85 -1.91 11.06 -5.18
N THR A 86 -1.59 11.40 -6.43
CA THR A 86 -0.93 10.46 -7.36
C THR A 86 0.49 10.19 -6.91
N ALA A 87 0.88 8.91 -6.90
CA ALA A 87 2.19 8.43 -6.47
C ALA A 87 2.86 7.64 -7.61
N LYS A 88 3.18 8.32 -8.71
CA LYS A 88 3.75 7.68 -9.90
C LYS A 88 5.05 6.95 -9.55
N ASN A 89 5.12 5.67 -9.92
CA ASN A 89 6.28 4.79 -9.75
C ASN A 89 6.73 4.61 -8.28
N ALA A 90 5.85 4.81 -7.31
CA ALA A 90 6.21 4.75 -5.89
C ALA A 90 6.59 3.32 -5.48
N LEU A 91 5.84 2.31 -5.92
CA LEU A 91 6.16 0.90 -5.65
C LEU A 91 7.54 0.53 -6.20
N GLU A 92 7.81 0.90 -7.45
CA GLU A 92 9.07 0.66 -8.14
C GLU A 92 10.23 1.36 -7.44
N THR A 93 10.01 2.57 -6.93
CA THR A 93 11.04 3.35 -6.23
C THR A 93 11.31 2.77 -4.84
N LEU A 94 10.26 2.56 -4.05
CA LEU A 94 10.38 2.10 -2.66
C LEU A 94 10.89 0.66 -2.58
N SER A 95 10.50 -0.22 -3.52
CA SER A 95 10.95 -1.61 -3.54
C SER A 95 12.45 -1.81 -3.79
N THR A 96 13.15 -0.79 -4.29
CA THR A 96 14.62 -0.80 -4.42
C THR A 96 15.36 -0.38 -3.15
N GLN A 97 14.65 0.08 -2.13
CA GLN A 97 15.25 0.59 -0.90
C GLN A 97 15.59 -0.53 0.07
N GLU A 98 16.67 -0.34 0.84
CA GLU A 98 17.08 -1.30 1.87
C GLU A 98 16.01 -1.45 2.96
N SER A 99 15.32 -0.36 3.34
CA SER A 99 14.20 -0.40 4.29
C SER A 99 13.09 -1.34 3.84
N TRP A 100 12.82 -1.39 2.53
CA TRP A 100 11.84 -2.30 1.95
C TRP A 100 12.31 -3.74 2.04
N ARG A 101 13.57 -4.01 1.68
CA ARG A 101 14.16 -5.35 1.80
C ARG A 101 14.08 -5.87 3.25
N LEU A 102 14.43 -5.03 4.21
CA LEU A 102 14.36 -5.35 5.64
C LEU A 102 12.92 -5.59 6.09
N GLY A 103 11.97 -4.78 5.64
CA GLY A 103 10.57 -4.95 6.03
C GLY A 103 9.91 -6.19 5.40
N VAL A 104 10.28 -6.56 4.17
CA VAL A 104 9.90 -7.85 3.57
C VAL A 104 10.46 -9.01 4.38
N GLN A 105 11.73 -8.96 4.76
CA GLN A 105 12.34 -9.99 5.62
C GLN A 105 11.70 -10.04 7.01
N ALA A 106 11.32 -8.89 7.59
CA ALA A 106 10.56 -8.86 8.83
C ALA A 106 9.17 -9.51 8.69
N GLN A 107 8.54 -9.38 7.52
CA GLN A 107 7.27 -10.03 7.23
C GLN A 107 7.40 -11.56 7.18
N GLU A 108 8.50 -12.10 6.65
CA GLU A 108 8.75 -13.55 6.66
C GLU A 108 8.74 -14.12 8.09
N TYR A 109 9.31 -13.42 9.07
CA TYR A 109 9.25 -13.85 10.48
C TYR A 109 7.81 -13.82 11.03
N ARG A 110 7.02 -12.82 10.64
CA ARG A 110 5.60 -12.75 11.03
C ARG A 110 4.81 -13.90 10.41
N ASP A 111 5.10 -14.26 9.17
CA ASP A 111 4.46 -15.38 8.49
C ASP A 111 4.83 -16.71 9.18
N LEU A 112 6.10 -16.90 9.54
CA LEU A 112 6.54 -18.06 10.33
C LEU A 112 5.80 -18.16 11.67
N PHE A 113 5.59 -17.04 12.36
CA PHE A 113 4.74 -16.99 13.56
C PHE A 113 3.29 -17.38 13.26
N HIS A 114 2.68 -16.80 12.22
CA HIS A 114 1.31 -17.13 11.81
C HIS A 114 1.14 -18.61 11.43
N TYR A 115 2.18 -19.24 10.87
CA TYR A 115 2.21 -20.68 10.57
C TYR A 115 2.58 -21.57 11.77
N GLY A 116 2.74 -20.99 12.97
CA GLY A 116 3.09 -21.72 14.19
C GLY A 116 4.51 -22.29 14.19
N LYS A 117 5.42 -21.74 13.37
CA LYS A 117 6.83 -22.14 13.28
C LYS A 117 7.73 -21.39 14.25
N LEU A 118 7.28 -20.22 14.72
CA LEU A 118 7.93 -19.43 15.77
C LEU A 118 6.91 -19.12 16.86
N THR A 119 7.40 -18.97 18.09
CA THR A 119 6.68 -18.29 19.16
C THR A 119 6.69 -16.77 18.92
N PHE A 120 5.78 -16.06 19.59
CA PHE A 120 5.76 -14.59 19.54
C PHE A 120 7.10 -13.99 19.99
N SER A 121 7.74 -14.56 21.02
CA SER A 121 9.03 -14.08 21.51
C SER A 121 10.15 -14.27 20.49
N GLU A 122 10.23 -15.44 19.84
CA GLU A 122 11.26 -15.71 18.83
C GLU A 122 11.10 -14.81 17.61
N MET A 123 9.86 -14.57 17.16
CA MET A 123 9.55 -13.62 16.09
C MET A 123 10.04 -12.20 16.45
N LEU A 124 9.75 -11.71 17.65
CA LEU A 124 10.19 -10.39 18.08
C LEU A 124 11.71 -10.28 18.15
N THR A 125 12.39 -11.28 18.70
CA THR A 125 13.86 -11.32 18.76
C THR A 125 14.48 -11.32 17.37
N ALA A 126 13.93 -12.08 16.42
CA ALA A 126 14.44 -12.12 15.05
C ALA A 126 14.27 -10.79 14.32
N ILE A 127 13.12 -10.13 14.48
CA ILE A 127 12.85 -8.81 13.89
C ILE A 127 13.76 -7.73 14.50
N ASP A 128 13.94 -7.74 15.83
CA ASP A 128 14.82 -6.80 16.52
C ASP A 128 16.29 -6.96 16.08
N ALA A 129 16.78 -8.21 16.00
CA ALA A 129 18.12 -8.50 15.53
C ALA A 129 18.33 -8.06 14.07
N LEU A 130 17.32 -8.24 13.22
CA LEU A 130 17.35 -7.80 11.82
C LEU A 130 17.57 -6.29 11.72
N TYR A 131 16.74 -5.49 12.41
CA TYR A 131 16.84 -4.03 12.34
C TYR A 131 18.08 -3.49 13.06
N SER A 132 18.49 -4.10 14.18
CA SER A 132 19.70 -3.73 14.90
C SER A 132 20.96 -3.93 14.06
N THR A 133 21.04 -5.04 13.32
CA THR A 133 22.17 -5.33 12.43
C THR A 133 22.26 -4.31 11.30
N ALA A 134 21.11 -3.96 10.70
CA ALA A 134 21.07 -2.98 9.62
C ALA A 134 21.49 -1.58 10.07
N GLN A 135 21.09 -1.17 11.28
CA GLN A 135 21.46 0.13 11.84
C GLN A 135 22.95 0.24 12.16
N GLN A 136 23.63 -0.87 12.46
CA GLN A 136 25.08 -0.89 12.69
C GLN A 136 25.90 -0.89 11.40
N ALA A 137 25.30 -1.26 10.27
CA ALA A 137 25.94 -1.34 8.96
C ALA A 137 25.81 -0.05 8.13
N ALA A 138 25.00 0.91 8.59
CA ALA A 138 24.74 2.21 7.95
C ALA A 138 25.60 3.33 8.56
#